data_AF-A0A1V0DSI0-F1
#
_entry.id   AF-A0A1V0DSI0-F1
#
_cell.length_a   1.000
_cell.length_b   1.000
_cell.length_c   1.000
_cell.angle_alpha   90.00
_cell.angle_beta   90.00
_cell.angle_gamma   90.00
#
_symmetry.space_group_name_H-M   'P 1'
#
loop_
_entity.id
_entity.type
_entity.pdbx_description
1 polymer ?
#
loop_
_entity_poly.entity_id
_entity_poly.type
_entity_poly.pdbx_seq_one_letter_code
_entity_poly.pdbx_strand_id
1 'polypeptide(L)'
;MVNKPRLFGLTNSNRDFSLKDTWGKNQFNSSFPIALCCYMASKEIDVNYLISKNNQIKCQSISVNEVFGVEADSQDIFFAFETAHTPFAKYVVGSLPRTDIVIQNIRTGQCLTGLEIKFAGPYDMPSV
;
A
#
# COMPACT_ATOMS: atom_id res chain seq x y z
N MET A 1 19.49 -19.60 -1.31
CA MET A 1 18.95 -18.24 -1.08
C MET A 1 18.77 -18.06 0.40
N VAL A 2 19.33 -17.01 1.00
CA VAL A 2 19.08 -16.69 2.41
C VAL A 2 17.66 -16.15 2.51
N ASN A 3 16.80 -16.85 3.23
CA ASN A 3 15.41 -16.43 3.42
C ASN A 3 15.41 -15.26 4.41
N LYS A 4 15.47 -14.02 3.90
CA LYS A 4 15.39 -12.82 4.73
C LYS A 4 13.95 -12.63 5.23
N PRO A 5 13.74 -12.25 6.50
CA PRO A 5 12.40 -11.94 7.00
C PRO A 5 11.76 -10.86 6.14
N ARG A 6 10.48 -11.05 5.78
CA ARG A 6 9.65 -10.10 5.03
C ARG A 6 8.18 -10.44 5.18
N LEU A 7 7.32 -9.47 4.89
CA LEU A 7 5.90 -9.73 4.67
C LEU A 7 5.66 -10.20 3.22
N PHE A 8 4.57 -10.92 3.01
CA PHE A 8 4.22 -11.50 1.71
C PHE A 8 4.12 -10.42 0.61
N GLY A 9 4.67 -10.69 -0.58
CA GLY A 9 4.62 -9.79 -1.74
C GLY A 9 5.51 -8.55 -1.68
N LEU A 10 5.94 -8.10 -0.49
CA LEU A 10 6.80 -6.92 -0.33
C LEU A 10 8.27 -7.24 -0.66
N THR A 11 8.55 -7.55 -1.92
CA THR A 11 9.88 -7.92 -2.43
C THR A 11 10.81 -6.73 -2.58
N ASN A 12 10.28 -5.60 -3.05
CA ASN A 12 10.99 -4.37 -3.35
C ASN A 12 10.40 -3.23 -2.53
N SER A 13 11.08 -2.82 -1.44
CA SER A 13 10.54 -1.86 -0.49
C SER A 13 11.65 -1.01 0.12
N ASN A 14 11.33 0.21 0.56
CA ASN A 14 12.22 1.04 1.38
C ASN A 14 12.25 0.62 2.87
N ARG A 15 11.47 -0.39 3.27
CA ARG A 15 11.49 -0.98 4.61
C ARG A 15 12.28 -2.29 4.64
N ASP A 16 13.16 -2.41 5.62
CA ASP A 16 13.96 -3.62 5.85
C ASP A 16 13.37 -4.46 6.99
N PHE A 17 12.65 -5.52 6.62
CA PHE A 17 12.00 -6.43 7.56
C PHE A 17 12.97 -7.34 8.32
N SER A 18 14.28 -7.30 8.03
CA SER A 18 15.27 -7.94 8.90
C SER A 18 15.51 -7.15 10.20
N LEU A 19 15.09 -5.89 10.24
CA LEU A 19 15.20 -5.02 11.42
C LEU A 19 14.00 -5.19 12.33
N LYS A 20 14.26 -5.31 13.65
CA LYS A 20 13.21 -5.43 14.68
C LYS A 20 12.21 -4.27 14.63
N ASP A 21 12.68 -3.05 14.36
CA ASP A 21 11.87 -1.84 14.39
C ASP A 21 10.77 -1.83 13.32
N THR A 22 11.00 -2.51 12.18
CA THR A 22 9.99 -2.63 11.12
C THR A 22 8.78 -3.48 11.54
N TRP A 23 8.95 -4.34 12.54
CA TRP A 23 7.86 -5.11 13.16
C TRP A 23 7.14 -4.34 14.28
N GLY A 24 7.58 -3.12 14.59
CA GLY A 24 6.89 -2.24 15.54
C GLY A 24 5.59 -1.67 14.98
N LYS A 25 4.72 -1.20 15.87
CA LYS A 25 3.37 -0.66 15.57
C LYS A 25 3.36 0.32 14.38
N ASN A 26 4.34 1.22 14.31
CA ASN A 26 4.33 2.31 13.32
C ASN A 26 4.55 1.81 11.88
N GLN A 27 5.48 0.88 11.67
CA GLN A 27 5.76 0.35 10.34
C GLN A 27 4.88 -0.86 10.03
N PHE A 28 4.65 -1.75 10.99
CA PHE A 28 3.82 -2.93 10.74
C PHE A 28 2.39 -2.57 10.32
N ASN A 29 1.75 -1.58 10.98
CA ASN A 29 0.35 -1.23 10.69
C ASN A 29 0.11 -0.70 9.28
N SER A 30 1.12 -0.09 8.65
CA SER A 30 1.04 0.33 7.25
C SER A 30 1.54 -0.76 6.28
N SER A 31 2.49 -1.61 6.69
CA SER A 31 3.00 -2.68 5.82
C SER A 31 2.08 -3.90 5.73
N PHE A 32 1.40 -4.28 6.82
CA PHE A 32 0.58 -5.48 6.85
C PHE A 32 -0.62 -5.43 5.88
N PRO A 33 -1.40 -4.34 5.79
CA PRO A 33 -2.50 -4.25 4.81
C PRO A 33 -2.02 -4.40 3.37
N ILE A 34 -0.86 -3.85 3.01
CA ILE A 34 -0.30 -3.97 1.66
C ILE A 34 0.14 -5.41 1.38
N ALA A 35 0.75 -6.07 2.35
CA ALA A 35 1.10 -7.48 2.23
C ALA A 35 -0.14 -8.38 2.11
N LEU A 36 -1.23 -8.04 2.82
CA LEU A 36 -2.50 -8.72 2.69
C LEU A 36 -3.09 -8.53 1.28
N CYS A 37 -3.05 -7.31 0.72
CA CYS A 37 -3.43 -7.07 -0.67
C CYS A 37 -2.60 -7.94 -1.64
N CYS A 38 -1.28 -8.01 -1.46
CA CYS A 38 -0.43 -8.88 -2.29
C CYS A 38 -0.85 -10.36 -2.18
N TYR A 39 -1.18 -10.82 -0.97
CA TYR A 39 -1.69 -12.18 -0.76
C TYR A 39 -3.02 -12.40 -1.48
N MET A 40 -3.96 -11.47 -1.36
CA MET A 40 -5.26 -11.52 -2.05
C MET A 40 -5.08 -11.56 -3.57
N ALA A 41 -4.18 -10.74 -4.13
CA ALA A 41 -3.83 -10.76 -5.55
C ALA A 41 -3.34 -12.14 -6.00
N SER A 42 -2.43 -12.77 -5.22
CA SER A 42 -1.92 -14.12 -5.50
C SER A 42 -2.99 -15.23 -5.42
N LYS A 43 -4.16 -14.91 -4.88
CA LYS A 43 -5.32 -15.79 -4.76
C LYS A 43 -6.48 -15.39 -5.67
N GLU A 44 -6.29 -14.37 -6.53
CA GLU A 44 -7.33 -13.82 -7.39
C GLU A 44 -8.57 -13.37 -6.59
N ILE A 45 -8.35 -12.84 -5.38
CA ILE A 45 -9.40 -12.29 -4.52
C ILE A 45 -9.41 -10.77 -4.67
N ASP A 46 -10.50 -10.24 -5.20
CA ASP A 46 -10.72 -8.80 -5.26
C ASP A 46 -10.95 -8.18 -3.87
N VAL A 47 -10.66 -6.89 -3.74
CA VAL A 47 -10.96 -6.11 -2.53
C VAL A 47 -12.28 -5.36 -2.67
N ASN A 48 -12.93 -5.09 -1.54
CA ASN A 48 -14.15 -4.27 -1.51
C ASN A 48 -13.84 -2.83 -1.91
N TYR A 49 -14.61 -2.29 -2.86
CA TYR A 49 -14.52 -0.93 -3.35
C TYR A 49 -15.82 -0.18 -3.05
N LEU A 50 -15.72 0.84 -2.20
CA LEU A 50 -16.86 1.68 -1.83
C LEU A 50 -16.86 2.96 -2.65
N ILE A 51 -17.91 3.16 -3.43
CA ILE A 51 -18.09 4.35 -4.28
C ILE A 51 -19.19 5.21 -3.67
N SER A 52 -18.88 6.46 -3.33
CA SER A 52 -19.86 7.46 -2.90
C SER A 52 -20.19 8.41 -4.06
N LYS A 53 -21.44 8.40 -4.53
CA LYS A 53 -21.93 9.31 -5.58
C LYS A 53 -23.36 9.72 -5.29
N ASN A 54 -23.67 11.01 -5.38
CA ASN A 54 -25.02 11.57 -5.16
C ASN A 54 -25.64 11.13 -3.82
N ASN A 55 -24.88 11.18 -2.74
CA ASN A 55 -25.26 10.69 -1.40
C ASN A 55 -25.67 9.21 -1.32
N GLN A 56 -25.26 8.39 -2.29
CA GLN A 56 -25.43 6.94 -2.25
C GLN A 56 -24.07 6.25 -2.20
N ILE A 57 -23.97 5.24 -1.33
CA ILE A 57 -22.81 4.37 -1.24
C ILE A 57 -23.12 3.08 -2.02
N LYS A 58 -22.27 2.74 -2.98
CA LYS A 58 -22.30 1.47 -3.69
C LYS A 58 -21.08 0.65 -3.31
N CYS A 59 -21.29 -0.62 -3.00
CA CYS A 59 -20.22 -1.58 -2.81
C CYS A 59 -20.00 -2.36 -4.12
N GLN A 60 -18.76 -2.37 -4.59
CA GLN A 60 -18.30 -3.13 -5.74
C GLN A 60 -17.00 -3.85 -5.35
N SER A 61 -16.43 -4.62 -6.28
CA SER A 61 -15.09 -5.18 -6.13
C SER A 61 -14.11 -4.44 -7.04
N ILE A 62 -12.84 -4.43 -6.66
CA ILE A 62 -11.73 -3.94 -7.48
C ILE A 62 -10.55 -4.89 -7.30
N SER A 63 -9.83 -5.15 -8.39
CA SER A 63 -8.64 -6.00 -8.31
C SER A 63 -7.50 -5.26 -7.60
N VAL A 64 -6.64 -5.99 -6.90
CA VAL A 64 -5.45 -5.40 -6.25
C VAL A 64 -4.50 -4.78 -7.27
N ASN A 65 -4.38 -5.38 -8.46
CA ASN A 65 -3.54 -4.86 -9.53
C ASN A 65 -4.01 -3.49 -10.02
N GLU A 66 -5.33 -3.30 -10.12
CA GLU A 66 -5.92 -2.00 -10.44
C GLU A 66 -5.68 -0.98 -9.32
N VAL A 67 -5.81 -1.38 -8.04
CA VAL A 67 -5.45 -0.52 -6.90
C VAL A 67 -3.98 -0.10 -6.95
N PHE A 68 -3.06 -1.02 -7.27
CA PHE A 68 -1.63 -0.72 -7.35
C PHE A 68 -1.21 0.01 -8.63
N GLY A 69 -2.03 -0.04 -9.68
CA GLY A 69 -1.68 0.46 -11.01
C GLY A 69 -0.65 -0.41 -11.74
N VAL A 70 -0.38 -1.62 -11.22
CA VAL A 70 0.57 -2.61 -11.74
C VAL A 70 0.27 -3.97 -11.11
N GLU A 71 0.66 -5.06 -11.77
CA GLU A 71 0.58 -6.41 -11.22
C GLU A 71 1.31 -6.51 -9.88
N ALA A 72 0.65 -7.07 -8.86
CA ALA A 72 1.18 -7.16 -7.49
C ALA A 72 2.45 -8.03 -7.35
N ASP A 73 2.69 -8.93 -8.30
CA ASP A 73 3.89 -9.79 -8.37
C ASP A 73 4.94 -9.30 -9.38
N SER A 74 4.72 -8.12 -9.98
CA SER A 74 5.65 -7.50 -10.92
C SER A 74 7.04 -7.33 -10.30
N GLN A 75 8.08 -7.63 -11.08
CA GLN A 75 9.47 -7.39 -10.66
C GLN A 75 9.83 -5.90 -10.62
N ASP A 76 9.02 -5.07 -11.30
CA ASP A 76 9.26 -3.63 -11.37
C ASP A 76 8.45 -2.83 -10.35
N ILE A 77 7.62 -3.48 -9.52
CA ILE A 77 6.93 -2.81 -8.42
C ILE A 77 7.91 -2.40 -7.32
N PHE A 78 7.70 -1.23 -6.72
CA PHE A 78 8.39 -0.79 -5.52
C PHE A 78 7.40 -0.16 -4.53
N PHE A 79 7.45 -0.64 -3.29
CA PHE A 79 6.61 -0.20 -2.18
C PHE A 79 7.35 0.90 -1.39
N ALA A 80 7.11 2.17 -1.74
CA ALA A 80 7.73 3.32 -1.08
C ALA A 80 6.86 3.82 0.07
N PHE A 81 7.09 3.31 1.27
CA PHE A 81 6.38 3.76 2.47
C PHE A 81 6.80 5.17 2.88
N GLU A 82 5.88 5.94 3.47
CA GLU A 82 6.13 7.30 4.00
C GLU A 82 6.84 8.22 2.99
N THR A 83 6.44 8.12 1.73
CA THR A 83 7.06 8.81 0.60
C THR A 83 6.05 9.79 -0.03
N ALA A 84 6.54 10.90 -0.56
CA ALA A 84 5.67 11.87 -1.24
C ALA A 84 5.23 11.36 -2.62
N HIS A 85 3.94 11.47 -2.93
CA HIS A 85 3.42 11.20 -4.27
C HIS A 85 3.64 12.43 -5.18
N THR A 86 4.73 12.41 -5.94
CA THR A 86 5.26 13.59 -6.65
C THR A 86 4.62 14.02 -7.99
N PRO A 87 3.69 13.29 -8.65
CA PRO A 87 3.10 13.74 -9.92
C PRO A 87 2.47 15.14 -9.91
N PHE A 88 2.06 15.61 -8.72
CA PHE A 88 1.43 16.93 -8.54
C PHE A 88 2.39 18.00 -7.99
N ALA A 89 3.69 17.69 -7.83
CA ALA A 89 4.66 18.59 -7.20
C ALA A 89 4.73 19.98 -7.87
N LYS A 90 4.58 20.04 -9.20
CA LYS A 90 4.59 21.30 -9.97
C LYS A 90 3.46 22.28 -9.60
N TYR A 91 2.42 21.81 -8.92
CA TYR A 91 1.27 22.63 -8.50
C TYR A 91 1.37 23.09 -7.04
N VAL A 92 2.40 22.69 -6.30
CA VAL A 92 2.53 22.95 -4.86
C VAL A 92 3.64 23.95 -4.60
N VAL A 93 3.33 24.99 -3.82
CA VAL A 93 4.33 25.90 -3.26
C VAL A 93 4.82 25.31 -1.93
N GLY A 94 6.11 24.97 -1.85
CA GLY A 94 6.71 24.31 -0.68
C GLY A 94 6.92 22.81 -0.89
N SER A 95 6.86 22.03 0.19
CA SER A 95 7.07 20.58 0.15
C SER A 95 5.75 19.81 0.12
N LEU A 96 5.67 18.77 -0.71
CA LEU A 96 4.56 17.82 -0.66
C LEU A 96 4.58 17.02 0.67
N PRO A 97 3.41 16.80 1.30
CA PRO A 97 3.31 15.90 2.43
C PRO A 97 3.63 14.45 2.01
N ARG A 98 4.04 13.65 2.98
CA ARG A 98 4.23 12.20 2.78
C ARG A 98 2.86 11.51 2.76
N THR A 99 2.76 10.51 1.90
CA THR A 99 1.65 9.55 1.85
C THR A 99 2.10 8.27 2.56
N ASP A 100 1.16 7.53 3.17
CA ASP A 100 1.49 6.28 3.88
C ASP A 100 2.26 5.30 3.00
N ILE A 101 1.86 5.15 1.73
CA ILE A 101 2.62 4.43 0.71
C ILE A 101 2.43 5.04 -0.68
N VAL A 102 3.50 4.97 -1.47
CA VAL A 102 3.45 5.20 -2.91
C VAL A 102 3.94 3.94 -3.62
N ILE A 103 3.09 3.38 -4.49
CA ILE A 103 3.50 2.32 -5.42
C ILE A 103 4.24 3.00 -6.56
N GLN A 104 5.45 2.54 -6.82
CA GLN A 104 6.34 3.08 -7.84
C GLN A 104 6.78 2.00 -8.81
N ASN A 105 7.14 2.41 -10.02
CA ASN A 105 7.95 1.60 -10.90
C ASN A 105 9.43 1.79 -10.53
N ILE A 106 10.11 0.74 -10.08
CA ILE A 106 11.50 0.80 -9.61
C ILE A 106 12.50 1.18 -10.71
N ARG A 107 12.18 0.89 -11.98
CA ARG A 107 13.06 1.15 -13.13
C ARG A 107 13.02 2.61 -13.55
N THR A 108 11.82 3.21 -13.53
CA THR A 108 11.60 4.57 -14.03
C THR A 108 11.50 5.59 -12.90
N GLY A 109 11.26 5.16 -11.66
CA GLY A 109 10.93 6.03 -10.53
C GLY A 109 9.53 6.65 -10.63
N GLN A 110 8.71 6.23 -11.60
CA GLN A 110 7.36 6.75 -11.78
C GLN A 110 6.48 6.37 -10.60
N CYS A 111 5.76 7.34 -10.04
CA CYS A 111 4.69 7.08 -9.07
C CYS A 111 3.44 6.59 -9.81
N LEU A 112 2.97 5.38 -9.47
CA LEU A 112 1.81 4.75 -10.07
C LEU A 112 0.54 5.07 -9.27
N THR A 113 0.57 4.76 -7.96
CA THR A 113 -0.55 5.03 -7.05
C THR A 113 -0.04 5.52 -5.69
N GLY A 114 -0.66 6.57 -5.13
CA GLY A 114 -0.50 6.93 -3.71
C GLY A 114 -1.69 6.44 -2.89
N LEU A 115 -1.45 5.76 -1.77
CA LEU A 115 -2.50 5.19 -0.92
C LEU A 115 -2.33 5.63 0.54
N GLU A 116 -3.45 6.00 1.15
CA GLU A 116 -3.57 6.18 2.60
C GLU A 116 -4.05 4.87 3.23
N ILE A 117 -3.48 4.49 4.37
CA ILE A 117 -3.72 3.20 5.00
C ILE A 117 -4.27 3.40 6.40
N LYS A 118 -5.35 2.67 6.71
CA LYS A 118 -5.85 2.52 8.08
C LYS A 118 -5.92 1.04 8.42
N PHE A 119 -5.27 0.67 9.50
CA PHE A 119 -5.39 -0.66 10.09
C PHE A 119 -6.19 -0.53 11.38
N ALA A 120 -7.41 -1.07 11.38
CA ALA A 120 -8.25 -1.17 12.57
C ALA A 120 -8.07 -2.57 13.17
N GLY A 121 -7.47 -2.63 14.35
CA GLY A 121 -7.38 -3.87 15.12
C GLY A 121 -8.67 -4.16 15.89
N PRO A 122 -8.84 -5.37 16.45
CA PRO A 122 -10.03 -5.73 17.25
C PRO A 122 -10.21 -4.88 18.51
N TYR A 123 -9.19 -4.13 18.95
CA TYR A 123 -9.27 -3.24 20.11
C TYR A 123 -9.83 -1.84 19.80
N ASP A 124 -9.98 -1.48 18.51
CA ASP A 124 -10.51 -0.18 18.06
C ASP A 124 -12.00 -0.26 17.64
N MET A 125 -12.63 -1.43 17.78
CA MET A 125 -14.07 -1.57 17.60
C MET A 125 -14.77 -1.17 18.91
N PRO A 126 -15.66 -0.16 18.93
CA PRO A 126 -16.49 0.06 20.11
C PRO A 126 -17.26 -1.24 20.38
N SER A 127 -17.20 -1.71 21.62
CA SER A 127 -18.02 -2.84 22.09
C SER A 127 -19.47 -2.54 21.75
N VAL A 128 -20.04 -3.35 20.85
CA VAL A 128 -21.46 -3.33 20.47
C VAL A 128 -22.31 -3.86 21.62
#